data_AF-A0A4U5QS87-F1
#
_entry.id   AF-A0A4U5QS87-F1
#
_cell.length_a   1.000
_cell.length_b   1.000
_cell.length_c   1.000
_cell.angle_alpha   90.00
_cell.angle_beta   90.00
_cell.angle_gamma   90.00
#
_symmetry.space_group_name_H-M   'P 1'
#
loop_
_entity.id
_entity.type
_entity.pdbx_description
1 polymer ?
#
loop_
_entity_poly.entity_id
_entity_poly.type
_entity_poly.pdbx_seq_one_letter_code
_entity_poly.pdbx_strand_id
1 'polypeptide(L)'
;MNLLSRSNPRPWLQQQQHHQGYYFLYKVLRALSFSTSTQRKDSLKLRISRAGNPKFSIIPVIEQWLKEGNSIKQSDLQNFIKLFRRHRRFSHALQISQWMSDERGSEQSPGDFAVRLDLISKVHGLEQAEEYYNSIPDHLRGTQVYGALLNCYAHKRHLEKAEATMQKMRELGLVQTLSYKCNAKPLFSYGKI
;
A
#
# COMPACT_ATOMS: atom_id res chain seq x y z
N MET A 1 71.29 7.22 68.25
CA MET A 1 70.00 7.89 67.98
C MET A 1 69.87 8.10 66.48
N ASN A 2 68.89 7.49 65.81
CA ASN A 2 68.07 8.09 64.74
C ASN A 2 67.07 7.06 64.21
N LEU A 3 65.78 7.41 64.35
CA LEU A 3 64.61 6.65 63.95
C LEU A 3 64.28 6.96 62.48
N LEU A 4 64.13 5.94 61.64
CA LEU A 4 63.53 6.06 60.30
C LEU A 4 62.03 5.76 60.38
N SER A 5 61.20 6.79 60.21
CA SER A 5 59.75 6.64 60.08
C SER A 5 59.37 6.48 58.61
N ARG A 6 58.77 5.32 58.26
CA ARG A 6 58.14 5.07 56.95
C ARG A 6 56.78 5.76 56.90
N SER A 7 56.58 6.63 55.92
CA SER A 7 55.29 7.23 55.60
C SER A 7 54.36 6.19 54.95
N ASN A 8 53.14 6.07 55.48
CA ASN A 8 52.08 5.17 55.01
C ASN A 8 51.18 5.93 54.01
N PRO A 9 50.88 5.40 52.80
CA PRO A 9 49.99 6.06 51.85
C PRO A 9 48.53 6.08 52.35
N ARG A 10 47.84 7.21 52.11
CA ARG A 10 46.56 7.52 52.75
C ARG A 10 45.39 6.64 52.24
N PRO A 11 44.47 6.14 53.11
CA PRO A 11 43.47 5.11 52.77
C PRO A 11 42.34 5.50 51.80
N TRP A 12 42.15 6.78 51.52
CA TRP A 12 40.99 7.28 50.77
C TRP A 12 41.13 7.16 49.23
N LEU A 13 42.32 6.83 48.72
CA LEU A 13 42.57 6.61 47.28
C LEU A 13 42.09 5.23 46.78
N GLN A 14 42.00 4.22 47.65
CA GLN A 14 41.47 2.90 47.29
C GLN A 14 39.94 2.87 47.20
N GLN A 15 39.25 3.70 48.00
CA GLN A 15 37.79 3.72 48.02
C GLN A 15 37.19 4.32 46.74
N GLN A 16 37.91 5.24 46.08
CA GLN A 16 37.46 5.89 44.86
C GLN A 16 37.55 5.00 43.61
N GLN A 17 38.48 4.04 43.58
CA GLN A 17 38.61 3.08 42.46
C GLN A 17 37.52 1.98 42.48
N HIS A 18 37.11 1.54 43.67
CA HIS A 18 36.05 0.53 43.82
C HIS A 18 34.68 1.04 43.31
N HIS A 19 34.35 2.32 43.53
CA HIS A 19 33.10 2.91 43.04
C HIS A 19 33.05 3.05 41.51
N GLN A 20 34.19 3.34 40.88
CA GLN A 20 34.27 3.46 39.41
C GLN A 20 34.09 2.09 38.73
N GLY A 21 34.70 1.04 39.29
CA GLY A 21 34.54 -0.33 38.79
C GLY A 21 33.08 -0.82 38.88
N TYR A 22 32.40 -0.55 40.00
CA TYR A 22 30.99 -0.91 40.18
C TYR A 22 30.05 -0.15 39.24
N TYR A 23 30.31 1.15 39.03
CA TYR A 23 29.53 1.97 38.12
C TYR A 23 29.75 1.57 36.66
N PHE A 24 30.97 1.16 36.30
CA PHE A 24 31.30 0.60 35.00
C PHE A 24 30.60 -0.75 34.77
N LEU A 25 30.70 -1.68 35.72
CA LEU A 25 30.01 -2.97 35.64
C LEU A 25 28.48 -2.80 35.60
N TYR A 26 27.92 -1.87 36.36
CA TYR A 26 26.49 -1.53 36.30
C TYR A 26 26.10 -0.94 34.94
N LYS A 27 26.91 -0.07 34.34
CA LYS A 27 26.67 0.44 32.97
C LYS A 27 26.74 -0.67 31.92
N VAL A 28 27.71 -1.58 32.05
CA VAL A 28 27.86 -2.74 31.15
C VAL A 28 26.68 -3.69 31.31
N LEU A 29 26.32 -4.05 32.54
CA LEU A 29 25.14 -4.89 32.85
C LEU A 29 23.84 -4.23 32.37
N ARG A 30 23.70 -2.91 32.52
CA ARG A 30 22.54 -2.14 32.02
C ARG A 30 22.50 -2.09 30.50
N ALA A 31 23.65 -1.95 29.83
CA ALA A 31 23.75 -2.01 28.36
C ALA A 31 23.43 -3.41 27.82
N LEU A 32 23.84 -4.46 28.54
CA LEU A 32 23.55 -5.85 28.22
C LEU A 32 22.08 -6.21 28.49
N SER A 33 21.46 -5.67 29.55
CA SER A 33 20.03 -5.87 29.84
C SER A 33 19.11 -5.01 28.95
N PHE A 34 19.58 -3.87 28.46
CA PHE A 34 18.91 -3.11 27.37
C PHE A 34 19.09 -3.76 25.99
N SER A 35 20.03 -4.70 25.87
CA SER A 35 20.14 -5.63 24.72
C SER A 35 19.35 -6.92 24.94
N THR A 36 18.28 -6.87 25.75
CA THR A 36 17.11 -7.69 25.41
C THR A 36 16.70 -7.23 24.02
N SER A 37 17.10 -8.01 23.01
CA SER A 37 16.52 -7.97 21.68
C SER A 37 15.02 -8.08 21.90
N THR A 38 14.35 -6.93 22.01
CA THR A 38 12.98 -6.79 21.56
C THR A 38 13.07 -7.24 20.12
N GLN A 39 12.84 -8.53 19.88
CA GLN A 39 12.57 -9.07 18.56
C GLN A 39 11.38 -8.23 18.10
N ARG A 40 11.64 -7.09 17.45
CA ARG A 40 10.59 -6.25 16.87
C ARG A 40 9.88 -7.23 15.96
N LYS A 41 8.65 -7.61 16.29
CA LYS A 41 7.88 -8.60 15.54
C LYS A 41 8.01 -8.24 14.07
N ASP A 42 8.82 -9.00 13.37
CA ASP A 42 9.07 -8.72 11.97
C ASP A 42 7.77 -9.05 11.25
N SER A 43 7.28 -8.11 10.47
CA SER A 43 6.02 -8.27 9.76
C SER A 43 6.17 -7.68 8.39
N LEU A 44 5.54 -8.31 7.41
CA LEU A 44 5.51 -7.82 6.04
C LEU A 44 5.05 -6.35 5.98
N LYS A 45 4.08 -5.96 6.81
CA LYS A 45 3.62 -4.57 6.91
C LYS A 45 4.72 -3.60 7.33
N LEU A 46 5.58 -3.98 8.27
CA LEU A 46 6.72 -3.17 8.70
C LEU A 46 7.82 -3.10 7.64
N ARG A 47 8.10 -4.22 6.95
CA ARG A 47 9.07 -4.23 5.84
C ARG A 47 8.60 -3.34 4.69
N ILE A 48 7.32 -3.46 4.32
CA ILE A 48 6.69 -2.66 3.26
C ILE A 48 6.60 -1.18 3.63
N SER A 49 6.30 -0.84 4.88
CA SER A 49 6.28 0.57 5.31
C SER A 49 7.67 1.20 5.30
N ARG A 50 8.71 0.44 5.64
CA ARG A 50 10.12 0.86 5.60
C ARG A 50 10.71 0.94 4.20
N ALA A 51 10.16 0.19 3.24
CA ALA A 51 10.39 0.40 1.82
C ALA A 51 9.71 1.71 1.39
N GLY A 52 10.19 2.83 1.93
CA GLY A 52 9.54 4.14 1.93
C GLY A 52 9.78 4.96 0.66
N ASN A 53 10.78 4.59 -0.15
CA ASN A 53 11.06 5.31 -1.38
C ASN A 53 10.24 4.73 -2.55
N PRO A 54 9.34 5.51 -3.17
CA PRO A 54 8.48 5.07 -4.28
C PRO A 54 9.23 4.77 -5.59
N LYS A 55 10.54 5.04 -5.68
CA LYS A 55 11.37 4.73 -6.85
C LYS A 55 11.83 3.28 -6.90
N PHE A 56 11.82 2.55 -5.78
CA PHE A 56 12.30 1.17 -5.72
C PHE A 56 11.15 0.20 -5.68
N SER A 57 11.25 -0.89 -6.45
CA SER A 57 10.22 -1.92 -6.49
C SER A 57 9.95 -2.51 -5.10
N ILE A 58 8.68 -2.74 -4.80
CA ILE A 58 8.26 -3.43 -3.56
C ILE A 58 8.31 -4.96 -3.70
N ILE A 59 8.41 -5.47 -4.92
CA ILE A 59 8.37 -6.92 -5.21
C ILE A 59 9.50 -7.70 -4.52
N PRO A 60 10.76 -7.25 -4.52
CA PRO A 60 11.84 -7.96 -3.81
C PRO A 60 11.57 -8.13 -2.31
N VAL A 61 10.85 -7.20 -1.69
CA VAL A 61 10.46 -7.30 -0.27
C VAL A 61 9.43 -8.41 -0.06
N ILE A 62 8.48 -8.55 -0.99
CA ILE A 62 7.45 -9.60 -0.97
C ILE A 62 8.09 -10.96 -1.23
N GLU A 63 8.94 -11.08 -2.24
CA GLU A 63 9.65 -12.32 -2.56
C GLU A 63 10.57 -12.75 -1.42
N GLN A 64 11.31 -11.82 -0.82
CA GLN A 64 12.18 -12.13 0.33
C GLN A 64 11.36 -12.65 1.52
N TRP A 65 10.18 -12.06 1.77
CA TRP A 65 9.28 -12.54 2.82
C TRP A 65 8.82 -13.98 2.57
N LEU A 66 8.51 -14.34 1.32
CA LEU A 66 8.15 -15.71 0.94
C LEU A 66 9.34 -16.68 1.02
N LYS A 67 10.54 -16.25 0.59
CA LYS A 67 11.78 -17.04 0.66
C LYS A 67 12.15 -17.42 2.09
N GLU A 68 11.78 -16.59 3.07
CA GLU A 68 11.93 -16.88 4.49
C GLU A 68 10.89 -17.89 5.02
N GLY A 69 10.05 -18.47 4.16
CA GLY A 69 9.06 -19.48 4.51
C GLY A 69 7.74 -18.91 5.03
N ASN A 70 7.57 -17.58 5.01
CA ASN A 70 6.33 -16.97 5.46
C ASN A 70 5.24 -17.06 4.37
N SER A 71 3.98 -17.15 4.79
CA SER A 71 2.85 -17.03 3.88
C SER A 71 2.34 -15.60 3.78
N ILE A 72 1.65 -15.30 2.68
CA ILE A 72 0.96 -14.01 2.46
C ILE A 72 -0.47 -14.34 2.04
N LYS A 73 -1.46 -13.68 2.65
CA LYS A 73 -2.86 -13.82 2.25
C LYS A 73 -3.20 -12.81 1.16
N GLN A 74 -4.15 -13.14 0.29
CA GLN A 74 -4.65 -12.22 -0.72
C GLN A 74 -5.19 -10.92 -0.11
N SER A 75 -5.87 -11.03 1.04
CA SER A 75 -6.39 -9.89 1.80
C SER A 75 -5.29 -8.94 2.30
N ASP A 76 -4.10 -9.47 2.64
CA ASP A 76 -2.96 -8.65 3.05
C ASP A 76 -2.45 -7.80 1.87
N LEU A 77 -2.36 -8.41 0.68
CA LEU A 77 -1.95 -7.71 -0.54
C LEU A 77 -2.97 -6.64 -0.95
N GLN A 78 -4.26 -6.95 -0.88
CA GLN A 78 -5.32 -5.96 -1.10
C GLN A 78 -5.24 -4.81 -0.09
N ASN A 79 -4.90 -5.09 1.17
CA ASN A 79 -4.68 -4.05 2.19
C ASN A 79 -3.46 -3.18 1.86
N PHE A 80 -2.38 -3.76 1.34
CA PHE A 80 -1.23 -2.98 0.86
C PHE A 80 -1.58 -2.11 -0.34
N ILE A 81 -2.34 -2.61 -1.31
CA ILE A 81 -2.84 -1.81 -2.44
C ILE A 81 -3.66 -0.62 -1.93
N LYS A 82 -4.60 -0.85 -1.01
CA LYS A 82 -5.40 0.23 -0.39
C LYS A 82 -4.53 1.25 0.33
N LEU A 83 -3.54 0.79 1.10
CA LEU A 83 -2.59 1.65 1.81
C LEU A 83 -1.79 2.52 0.84
N PHE A 84 -1.25 1.93 -0.22
CA PHE A 84 -0.46 2.65 -1.22
C PHE A 84 -1.29 3.66 -2.01
N ARG A 85 -2.53 3.32 -2.38
CA ARG A 85 -3.45 4.27 -3.01
C ARG A 85 -3.74 5.47 -2.12
N ARG A 86 -3.94 5.26 -0.81
CA ARG A 86 -4.13 6.34 0.18
C ARG A 86 -2.94 7.29 0.24
N HIS A 87 -1.72 6.74 0.19
CA HIS A 87 -0.48 7.52 0.17
C HIS A 87 -0.04 7.98 -1.23
N ARG A 88 -0.91 7.84 -2.25
CA ARG A 88 -0.61 8.17 -3.66
C ARG A 88 0.64 7.48 -4.23
N ARG A 89 1.03 6.34 -3.67
CA ARG A 89 2.14 5.49 -4.16
C ARG A 89 1.62 4.51 -5.21
N PHE A 90 1.09 5.05 -6.32
CA PHE A 90 0.36 4.26 -7.32
C PHE A 90 1.24 3.21 -8.00
N SER A 91 2.53 3.49 -8.24
CA SER A 91 3.47 2.51 -8.83
C SER A 91 3.62 1.26 -7.96
N HIS A 92 3.71 1.40 -6.64
CA HIS A 92 3.81 0.25 -5.73
C HIS A 92 2.50 -0.53 -5.66
N ALA A 93 1.37 0.18 -5.66
CA ALA A 93 0.06 -0.47 -5.72
C ALA A 93 -0.10 -1.27 -7.02
N LEU A 94 0.37 -0.73 -8.15
CA LEU A 94 0.33 -1.41 -9.44
C LEU A 94 1.23 -2.64 -9.46
N GLN A 95 2.46 -2.54 -8.97
CA GLN A 95 3.38 -3.67 -8.83
C GLN A 95 2.75 -4.82 -8.04
N ILE A 96 2.16 -4.54 -6.87
CA ILE A 96 1.48 -5.57 -6.08
C ILE A 96 0.30 -6.17 -6.84
N SER A 97 -0.50 -5.33 -7.49
CA SER A 97 -1.62 -5.81 -8.31
C SER A 97 -1.15 -6.76 -9.40
N GLN A 98 -0.10 -6.43 -10.16
CA GLN A 98 0.44 -7.27 -11.23
C GLN A 98 1.02 -8.57 -10.67
N TRP A 99 1.85 -8.48 -9.63
CA TRP A 99 2.45 -9.65 -8.98
C TRP A 99 1.40 -10.64 -8.45
N MET A 100 0.26 -10.15 -7.95
CA MET A 100 -0.86 -11.01 -7.54
C MET A 100 -1.45 -11.84 -8.68
N SER A 101 -1.42 -11.33 -9.91
CA SER A 101 -1.92 -12.04 -11.08
C SER A 101 -0.93 -13.05 -11.61
N ASP A 102 0.32 -12.63 -11.76
CA ASP A 102 1.33 -13.39 -12.47
C ASP A 102 1.80 -14.58 -11.63
N GLU A 103 2.04 -14.37 -10.33
CA GLU A 103 2.69 -15.37 -9.47
C GLU A 103 1.71 -16.33 -8.79
N ARG A 104 0.45 -15.91 -8.57
CA ARG A 104 -0.52 -16.72 -7.81
C ARG A 104 -1.54 -17.44 -8.67
N GLY A 105 -1.57 -17.20 -9.99
CA GLY A 105 -2.56 -17.78 -10.90
C GLY A 105 -4.00 -17.66 -10.39
N SER A 106 -4.27 -16.67 -9.53
CA SER A 106 -5.51 -16.61 -8.76
C SER A 106 -6.61 -16.03 -9.62
N GLU A 107 -7.83 -16.55 -9.44
CA GLU A 107 -9.01 -16.01 -10.09
C GLU A 107 -9.20 -14.55 -9.67
N GLN A 108 -9.07 -13.65 -10.64
CA GLN A 108 -9.21 -12.22 -10.41
C GLN A 108 -10.69 -11.85 -10.45
N SER A 109 -11.15 -11.17 -9.41
CA SER A 109 -12.50 -10.63 -9.41
C SER A 109 -12.59 -9.43 -10.37
N PRO A 110 -13.80 -9.09 -10.87
CA PRO A 110 -14.03 -7.83 -11.59
C PRO A 110 -13.55 -6.58 -10.82
N GLY A 111 -13.55 -6.64 -9.49
CA GLY A 111 -13.01 -5.60 -8.62
C GLY A 111 -11.48 -5.47 -8.71
N ASP A 112 -10.75 -6.58 -8.82
CA ASP A 112 -9.30 -6.58 -8.98
C ASP A 112 -8.90 -5.97 -10.34
N PHE A 113 -9.64 -6.32 -11.41
CA PHE A 113 -9.48 -5.70 -12.73
C PHE A 113 -9.73 -4.18 -12.69
N ALA A 114 -10.82 -3.75 -12.05
CA ALA A 114 -11.16 -2.34 -11.90
C ALA A 114 -10.08 -1.55 -11.13
N VAL A 115 -9.53 -2.14 -10.07
CA VAL A 115 -8.43 -1.52 -9.31
C VAL A 115 -7.16 -1.43 -10.16
N ARG A 116 -6.79 -2.48 -10.91
CA ARG A 116 -5.62 -2.42 -11.80
C ARG A 116 -5.79 -1.36 -12.88
N LEU A 117 -6.97 -1.27 -13.48
CA LEU A 117 -7.28 -0.26 -14.50
C LEU A 117 -7.07 1.17 -13.99
N ASP A 118 -7.62 1.51 -12.80
CA ASP A 118 -7.41 2.81 -12.15
C ASP A 118 -5.92 3.09 -11.86
N LEU A 119 -5.16 2.06 -11.48
CA LEU A 119 -3.74 2.17 -11.20
C LEU A 119 -2.91 2.40 -12.48
N ILE A 120 -3.18 1.67 -13.55
CA ILE A 120 -2.51 1.86 -14.85
C ILE A 120 -2.74 3.27 -15.36
N SER A 121 -3.99 3.75 -15.32
CA SER A 121 -4.35 5.12 -15.73
C SER A 121 -3.55 6.20 -14.98
N LYS A 122 -3.27 5.97 -13.69
CA LYS A 122 -2.52 6.90 -12.84
C LYS A 122 -1.00 6.82 -13.02
N VAL A 123 -0.47 5.65 -13.37
CA VAL A 123 0.99 5.43 -13.47
C VAL A 123 1.49 5.61 -14.90
N HIS A 124 0.80 5.02 -15.88
CA HIS A 124 1.23 4.97 -17.28
C HIS A 124 0.42 5.91 -18.18
N GLY A 125 -0.84 6.16 -17.83
CA GLY A 125 -1.71 7.04 -18.60
C GLY A 125 -2.95 6.34 -19.12
N LEU A 126 -3.81 7.12 -19.76
CA LEU A 126 -5.13 6.65 -20.18
C LEU A 126 -5.04 5.63 -21.32
N GLU A 127 -4.10 5.81 -22.24
CA GLU A 127 -3.91 4.94 -23.40
C GLU A 127 -3.61 3.49 -22.97
N GLN A 128 -2.66 3.31 -22.05
CA GLN A 128 -2.31 1.99 -21.50
C GLN A 128 -3.46 1.41 -20.68
N ALA A 129 -4.28 2.26 -20.05
CA ALA A 129 -5.47 1.79 -19.36
C ALA A 129 -6.53 1.27 -20.33
N GLU A 130 -6.73 1.93 -21.48
CA GLU A 130 -7.63 1.45 -22.55
C GLU A 130 -7.14 0.13 -23.15
N GLU A 131 -5.84 0.02 -23.41
CA GLU A 131 -5.22 -1.23 -23.88
C GLU A 131 -5.47 -2.38 -22.89
N TYR A 132 -5.23 -2.12 -21.60
CA TYR A 132 -5.53 -3.10 -20.55
C TYR A 132 -7.02 -3.44 -20.47
N TYR A 133 -7.91 -2.46 -20.57
CA TYR A 133 -9.35 -2.72 -20.60
C TYR A 133 -9.74 -3.65 -21.74
N ASN A 134 -9.15 -3.42 -22.93
CA ASN A 134 -9.38 -4.23 -24.12
C ASN A 134 -8.82 -5.66 -24.00
N SER A 135 -7.83 -5.90 -23.14
CA SER A 135 -7.32 -7.25 -22.88
C SER A 135 -8.16 -8.05 -21.88
N ILE A 136 -9.06 -7.41 -21.12
CA ILE A 136 -9.93 -8.12 -20.15
C ILE A 136 -11.02 -8.89 -20.92
N PRO A 137 -11.27 -10.18 -20.64
CA PRO A 137 -12.40 -10.92 -21.22
C PRO A 137 -13.76 -10.25 -20.96
N ASP A 138 -14.66 -10.24 -21.95
CA ASP A 138 -15.94 -9.51 -21.86
C ASP A 138 -16.80 -9.90 -20.65
N HIS A 139 -16.83 -11.18 -20.28
CA HIS A 139 -17.60 -11.67 -19.12
C HIS A 139 -17.06 -11.16 -17.76
N LEU A 140 -15.81 -10.67 -17.71
CA LEU A 140 -15.19 -10.06 -16.52
C LEU A 140 -15.31 -8.53 -16.51
N ARG A 141 -15.77 -7.92 -17.60
CA ARG A 141 -16.03 -6.47 -17.71
C ARG A 141 -17.37 -6.10 -17.06
N GLY A 142 -17.51 -6.35 -15.76
CA GLY A 142 -18.70 -5.98 -15.01
C GLY A 142 -18.81 -4.48 -14.70
N THR A 143 -19.85 -4.08 -13.97
CA THR A 143 -20.11 -2.70 -13.55
C THR A 143 -18.90 -2.02 -12.92
N GLN A 144 -18.09 -2.75 -12.15
CA GLN A 144 -16.90 -2.22 -11.50
C GLN A 144 -15.81 -1.79 -12.49
N VAL A 145 -15.54 -2.59 -13.53
CA VAL A 145 -14.53 -2.29 -14.55
C VAL A 145 -14.95 -1.11 -15.39
N TYR A 146 -16.20 -1.10 -15.84
CA TYR A 146 -16.77 0.05 -16.56
C TYR A 146 -16.80 1.33 -15.72
N GLY A 147 -17.15 1.22 -14.43
CA GLY A 147 -17.11 2.35 -13.51
C GLY A 147 -15.69 2.92 -13.32
N ALA A 148 -14.68 2.05 -13.25
CA ALA A 148 -13.28 2.48 -13.21
C ALA A 148 -12.84 3.17 -14.51
N LEU A 149 -13.24 2.64 -15.67
CA LEU A 149 -12.96 3.27 -16.98
C LEU A 149 -13.63 4.65 -17.10
N LEU A 150 -14.89 4.76 -16.69
CA LEU A 150 -15.64 6.01 -16.65
C LEU A 150 -14.95 7.04 -15.74
N ASN A 151 -14.49 6.63 -14.56
CA ASN A 151 -13.73 7.49 -13.66
C ASN A 151 -12.41 7.97 -14.28
N CYS A 152 -11.72 7.11 -15.04
CA CYS A 152 -10.52 7.50 -15.79
C CYS A 152 -10.82 8.60 -16.82
N TYR A 153 -11.88 8.43 -17.62
CA TYR A 153 -12.30 9.42 -18.62
C TYR A 153 -12.73 10.74 -18.00
N ALA A 154 -13.54 10.70 -16.94
CA ALA A 154 -13.98 11.89 -16.23
C ALA A 154 -12.78 12.67 -15.66
N HIS A 155 -11.82 11.97 -15.05
CA HIS A 155 -10.64 12.61 -14.47
C HIS A 155 -9.73 13.26 -15.54
N LYS A 156 -9.67 12.68 -16.74
CA LYS A 156 -8.89 13.19 -17.88
C LYS A 156 -9.69 14.11 -18.81
N ARG A 157 -10.94 14.42 -18.48
CA ARG A 157 -11.85 15.31 -19.24
C ARG A 157 -12.19 14.82 -20.65
N HIS A 158 -12.16 13.51 -20.89
CA HIS A 158 -12.62 12.92 -22.16
C HIS A 158 -14.13 12.64 -22.10
N LEU A 159 -14.94 13.69 -22.24
CA LEU A 159 -16.40 13.61 -22.08
C LEU A 159 -17.07 12.67 -23.09
N GLU A 160 -16.69 12.74 -24.36
CA GLU A 160 -17.25 11.87 -25.41
C GLU A 160 -17.03 10.39 -25.11
N LYS A 161 -15.82 10.01 -24.68
CA LYS A 161 -15.51 8.64 -24.28
C LYS A 161 -16.27 8.21 -23.02
N ALA A 162 -16.45 9.13 -22.06
CA ALA A 162 -17.24 8.87 -20.86
C ALA A 162 -18.72 8.61 -21.19
N GLU A 163 -19.32 9.42 -22.05
CA GLU A 163 -20.71 9.27 -22.50
C GLU A 163 -20.92 7.99 -23.29
N ALA A 164 -20.04 7.68 -24.25
CA ALA A 164 -20.07 6.42 -25.00
C ALA A 164 -19.97 5.20 -24.06
N THR A 165 -19.12 5.29 -23.03
CA THR A 165 -18.98 4.22 -22.03
C THR A 165 -20.26 4.06 -21.20
N MET A 166 -20.88 5.17 -20.74
CA MET A 166 -22.15 5.12 -20.02
C MET A 166 -23.27 4.52 -20.88
N GLN A 167 -23.32 4.88 -22.16
CA GLN A 167 -24.30 4.33 -23.09
C GLN A 167 -24.12 2.81 -23.25
N LYS A 168 -22.89 2.35 -23.45
CA LYS A 168 -22.57 0.90 -23.49
C LYS A 168 -22.96 0.19 -22.20
N MET A 169 -22.74 0.80 -21.03
CA MET A 169 -23.18 0.22 -19.76
C MET A 169 -24.71 0.09 -19.65
N ARG A 170 -25.48 1.01 -20.23
CA ARG A 170 -26.95 0.93 -20.27
C ARG A 170 -27.42 -0.20 -21.18
N GLU A 171 -26.82 -0.33 -22.36
CA GLU A 171 -27.12 -1.39 -23.33
C GLU A 171 -26.87 -2.79 -22.75
N LEU A 172 -25.82 -2.92 -21.92
CA LEU A 172 -25.49 -4.14 -21.20
C LEU A 172 -26.32 -4.37 -19.92
N GLY A 173 -27.23 -3.45 -19.57
CA GLY A 173 -28.03 -3.54 -18.33
C GLY A 173 -27.21 -3.38 -17.05
N LEU A 174 -25.98 -2.88 -17.12
CA LEU A 174 -25.06 -2.73 -15.98
C LEU A 174 -25.35 -1.51 -15.12
N VAL A 175 -26.10 -0.54 -15.67
CA VAL A 175 -26.65 0.58 -14.93
C VAL A 175 -28.08 0.20 -14.55
N GLN A 176 -28.34 0.01 -13.25
CA GLN A 176 -29.70 0.14 -12.76
C GLN A 176 -30.10 1.58 -13.03
N THR A 177 -30.90 1.78 -14.07
CA THR A 177 -31.65 3.01 -14.21
C THR A 177 -32.47 3.09 -12.94
N LEU A 178 -32.10 3.96 -11.99
CA LEU A 178 -33.08 4.48 -11.06
C LEU A 178 -34.15 5.05 -11.96
N SER A 179 -35.20 4.26 -12.18
CA SER A 179 -36.40 4.65 -12.87
C SER A 179 -37.06 5.70 -11.99
N TYR A 180 -36.48 6.90 -11.94
CA TYR A 180 -37.31 8.08 -11.84
C TYR A 180 -38.17 8.01 -13.11
N LYS A 181 -39.37 7.47 -12.98
CA LYS A 181 -40.46 7.87 -13.85
C LYS A 181 -40.72 9.34 -13.52
N CYS A 182 -39.83 10.22 -13.96
CA CYS A 182 -40.23 11.57 -14.29
C CYS A 182 -41.15 11.37 -15.48
N ASN A 183 -42.45 11.28 -15.21
CA ASN A 183 -43.46 11.60 -16.19
C ASN A 183 -43.24 13.07 -16.55
N ALA A 184 -42.26 13.34 -17.42
CA ALA A 184 -42.17 14.59 -18.14
C ALA A 184 -43.34 14.55 -19.13
N LYS A 185 -44.53 14.92 -18.65
CA LYS A 185 -45.57 15.42 -19.54
C LYS A 185 -44.94 16.58 -20.31
N PRO A 186 -44.96 16.61 -21.65
CA PRO A 186 -44.46 17.75 -22.39
C PRO A 186 -45.37 18.95 -22.07
N LEU A 187 -44.86 19.91 -21.30
CA LEU A 187 -45.46 21.24 -21.13
C LEU A 187 -45.17 22.09 -22.38
N PHE A 188 -45.66 21.64 -23.52
CA PHE A 188 -45.75 22.46 -24.73
C PHE A 188 -47.14 22.27 -25.35
N SER A 189 -48.14 22.88 -24.72
CA SER A 189 -49.38 23.26 -25.39
C SER A 189 -49.94 24.53 -24.73
N TYR A 190 -49.24 25.65 -24.88
CA TYR A 190 -49.85 26.97 -24.88
C TYR A 190 -49.22 27.79 -25.99
N GLY A 191 -49.95 27.94 -27.09
CA GLY A 191 -49.64 28.87 -28.16
C GLY A 191 -50.17 28.46 -29.54
N LYS A 192 -51.16 29.24 -30.03
CA LYS A 192 -51.83 29.25 -31.35
C LYS A 192 -53.05 28.31 -31.44
N ILE A 193 -54.28 28.74 -31.75
CA ILE A 193 -54.88 29.99 -32.29
C ILE A 193 -56.24 30.15 -31.61
#